data_AF-W4SL48-F1
#
_entry.id   AF-W4SL48-F1
#
_cell.length_a   1.000
_cell.length_b   1.000
_cell.length_c   1.000
_cell.angle_alpha   90.00
_cell.angle_beta   90.00
_cell.angle_gamma   90.00
#
_symmetry.space_group_name_H-M   'P 1'
#
loop_
_entity.id
_entity.type
_entity.pdbx_description
1 polymer ?
#
loop_
_entity_poly.entity_id
_entity_poly.type
_entity_poly.pdbx_seq_one_letter_code
_entity_poly.pdbx_strand_id
1 'polypeptide(L)' 'MPLRRVTVTALADQPGEQELLFAWLDRWAPQIRSCSENSGCGCCLDSVDLEVEAQALAELPPAMYQDIH' A
#
# COMPACT_ATOMS: atom_id res chain seq x y z
N MET A 1 10.95 -10.63 -9.50
CA MET A 1 11.91 -10.20 -8.46
C MET A 1 11.49 -10.78 -7.11
N PRO A 2 12.20 -10.65 -5.96
CA PRO A 2 11.67 -11.14 -4.69
C PRO A 2 10.39 -10.36 -4.31
N LEU A 3 9.36 -11.10 -3.92
CA LEU A 3 8.14 -10.57 -3.35
C LEU A 3 8.40 -10.11 -1.92
N ARG A 4 7.78 -9.00 -1.52
CA ARG A 4 7.84 -8.46 -0.16
C ARG A 4 6.43 -8.39 0.39
N ARG A 5 6.30 -8.76 1.66
CA ARG A 5 5.08 -8.57 2.43
C ARG A 5 5.21 -7.25 3.18
N VAL A 6 4.26 -6.36 2.94
CA VAL A 6 4.23 -5.05 3.57
C VAL A 6 2.82 -4.71 4.01
N THR A 7 2.72 -3.88 5.04
CA THR A 7 1.53 -3.08 5.33
C THR A 7 1.70 -1.74 4.64
N VAL A 8 0.72 -1.30 3.86
CA VAL A 8 0.67 0.04 3.26
C VAL A 8 -0.42 0.84 3.94
N THR A 9 -0.07 2.04 4.40
CA THR A 9 -0.97 2.97 5.09
C THR A 9 -1.05 4.30 4.37
N ALA A 10 -2.25 4.85 4.27
CA ALA A 10 -2.50 6.22 3.81
C ALA A 10 -3.37 6.95 4.83
N LEU A 11 -2.93 8.13 5.25
CA LEU A 11 -3.64 8.96 6.20
C LEU A 11 -4.42 10.06 5.48
N ALA A 12 -5.68 10.27 5.88
CA ALA A 12 -6.52 11.32 5.28
C ALA A 12 -6.06 12.74 5.64
N ASP A 13 -5.28 12.90 6.72
CA ASP A 13 -4.70 14.19 7.12
C ASP A 13 -3.40 14.51 6.37
N GLN A 14 -2.83 13.54 5.64
CA GLN A 14 -1.71 13.73 4.75
C GLN A 14 -2.23 14.03 3.33
N PRO A 15 -1.94 15.23 2.79
CA PRO A 15 -2.50 15.64 1.52
C PRO A 15 -2.02 14.74 0.37
N GLY A 16 -2.96 14.06 -0.27
CA GLY A 16 -2.73 13.23 -1.46
C GLY A 16 -2.28 11.80 -1.19
N GLU A 17 -2.12 11.36 0.06
CA GLU A 17 -1.71 9.97 0.36
C GLU A 17 -2.80 8.96 -0.04
N GLN A 18 -4.08 9.27 0.20
CA GLN A 18 -5.18 8.38 -0.17
C GLN A 18 -5.29 8.24 -1.69
N GLU A 19 -5.25 9.36 -2.42
CA GLU A 19 -5.28 9.35 -3.89
C GLU A 19 -4.07 8.61 -4.47
N LEU A 20 -2.89 8.80 -3.88
CA LEU A 20 -1.68 8.09 -4.25
C LEU A 20 -1.82 6.58 -4.01
N LEU A 21 -2.34 6.17 -2.85
CA LEU A 21 -2.57 4.76 -2.52
C LEU A 21 -3.52 4.11 -3.53
N PHE A 22 -4.67 4.74 -3.82
CA PHE A 22 -5.64 4.18 -4.77
C PHE A 22 -5.08 4.10 -6.19
N ALA A 23 -4.38 5.13 -6.65
CA ALA A 23 -3.73 5.12 -7.96
C ALA A 23 -2.62 4.06 -8.05
N TRP A 24 -1.85 3.88 -6.98
CA TRP A 24 -0.82 2.86 -6.90
C TRP A 24 -1.42 1.45 -6.89
N LEU A 25 -2.49 1.22 -6.12
CA LEU A 25 -3.21 -0.06 -6.09
C LEU A 25 -3.77 -0.43 -7.47
N ASP A 26 -4.37 0.51 -8.18
CA ASP A 26 -4.89 0.28 -9.54
C ASP A 26 -3.77 -0.10 -10.53
N ARG A 27 -2.67 0.67 -10.52
CA ARG A 27 -1.51 0.43 -11.39
C ARG A 27 -0.84 -0.91 -11.13
N TRP A 28 -0.72 -1.30 -9.87
CA TRP A 28 0.03 -2.50 -9.45
C TRP A 28 -0.86 -3.71 -9.16
N ALA A 29 -2.19 -3.59 -9.27
CA ALA A 29 -3.15 -4.69 -9.09
C ALA A 29 -2.75 -5.99 -9.80
N PRO A 30 -2.24 -5.99 -11.05
CA PRO A 30 -1.81 -7.22 -11.72
C PRO A 30 -0.60 -7.92 -11.10
N GLN A 31 0.19 -7.21 -10.28
CA GLN A 31 1.43 -7.68 -9.66
C GLN A 31 1.29 -7.93 -8.15
N ILE A 32 0.18 -7.48 -7.54
CA ILE A 32 -0.15 -7.78 -6.15
C ILE A 32 -0.64 -9.22 -6.07
N ARG A 33 0.08 -10.06 -5.33
CA ARG A 33 -0.23 -11.48 -5.15
C ARG A 33 -1.36 -11.73 -4.14
N SER A 34 -1.36 -10.94 -3.08
CA SER A 34 -2.39 -10.95 -2.05
C SER A 34 -2.57 -9.54 -1.55
N CYS A 35 -3.82 -9.16 -1.30
CA CYS A 35 -4.19 -7.91 -0.64
C CYS A 35 -5.24 -8.25 0.40
N SER A 36 -5.06 -7.79 1.64
CA SER A 36 -6.09 -7.88 2.67
C SER A 36 -7.24 -6.94 2.35
N GLU A 37 -8.36 -7.11 3.07
CA GLU A 37 -9.32 -6.02 3.21
C GLU A 37 -8.68 -4.82 3.90
N ASN A 38 -9.27 -3.64 3.73
CA ASN A 38 -8.84 -2.44 4.43
C ASN A 38 -9.10 -2.60 5.93
N SER A 39 -8.02 -2.68 6.70
CA SER A 39 -8.02 -2.78 8.16
C SER A 39 -8.06 -1.42 8.86
N GLY A 40 -7.92 -0.34 8.09
CA GLY A 40 -8.07 1.04 8.58
C GLY A 40 -9.52 1.39 8.88
N CYS A 41 -9.75 2.59 9.44
CA CYS A 41 -11.10 3.06 9.71
C CYS A 41 -11.87 3.43 8.42
N GLY A 42 -11.18 3.51 7.27
CA GLY A 42 -11.76 3.80 5.95
C GLY A 42 -12.21 5.25 5.75
N CYS A 43 -12.16 6.08 6.80
CA CYS A 43 -12.47 7.51 6.73
C CYS A 43 -11.26 8.41 7.03
N CYS A 44 -10.36 7.98 7.91
CA CYS A 44 -9.17 8.74 8.30
C CYS A 44 -7.84 8.01 7.98
N LEU A 45 -7.92 6.70 7.79
CA LEU A 45 -6.79 5.81 7.58
C LEU A 45 -7.26 4.66 6.69
N ASP A 46 -6.53 4.43 5.62
CA ASP A 46 -6.56 3.20 4.85
C ASP A 46 -5.32 2.39 5.19
N SER A 47 -5.48 1.10 5.50
CA SER A 47 -4.37 0.21 5.87
C SER A 47 -4.61 -1.16 5.26
N VAL A 48 -3.72 -1.59 4.37
CA VAL A 48 -3.83 -2.86 3.67
C VAL A 48 -2.52 -3.63 3.74
N ASP A 49 -2.61 -4.92 4.04
CA ASP A 49 -1.48 -5.83 3.96
C ASP A 49 -1.42 -6.43 2.56
N LEU A 50 -0.26 -6.37 1.93
CA LEU A 50 -0.09 -6.86 0.57
C LEU A 50 1.26 -7.54 0.34
N GLU A 51 1.25 -8.42 -0.65
CA GLU A 51 2.44 -9.09 -1.15
C GLU A 51 2.70 -8.63 -2.59
N VAL A 52 3.79 -7.91 -2.82
CA VAL A 52 4.11 -7.29 -4.12
C VAL A 52 5.61 -7.32 -4.41
N GLU A 53 6.00 -7.17 -5.67
CA GLU A 53 7.41 -7.06 -6.04
C GLU A 53 8.05 -5.79 -5.48
N ALA A 54 9.30 -5.88 -5.04
CA ALA A 54 10.04 -4.74 -4.46
C ALA A 54 10.08 -3.49 -5.37
N GLN A 55 10.00 -3.68 -6.69
CA GLN A 55 9.95 -2.57 -7.65
C GLN A 55 8.69 -1.69 -7.50
N ALA A 56 7.57 -2.28 -7.09
CA ALA A 56 6.32 -1.55 -6.89
C ALA A 56 6.43 -0.59 -5.70
N LEU A 57 7.13 -1.03 -4.64
CA LEU A 57 7.35 -0.24 -3.42
C LEU A 57 8.26 0.97 -3.67
N ALA A 58 9.10 0.94 -4.70
CA ALA A 58 9.95 2.08 -5.05
C ALA A 58 9.15 3.31 -5.53
N GLU A 59 7.88 3.13 -5.93
CA GLU A 59 6.97 4.22 -6.30
C GLU A 59 6.18 4.78 -5.11
N LEU A 60 6.26 4.16 -3.92
CA LEU A 60 5.62 4.65 -2.71
C LEU A 60 6.63 5.38 -1.81
N PRO A 61 6.20 6.45 -1.11
CA PRO A 61 6.97 7.03 -0.02
C PRO A 61 7.32 5.98 1.04
N PRO A 62 8.56 5.94 1.56
CA PRO A 62 8.95 4.97 2.59
C PRO A 62 8.15 5.07 3.90
N ALA A 63 7.50 6.21 4.16
CA ALA A 63 6.65 6.42 5.32
C ALA A 63 5.28 5.74 5.18
N MET A 64 4.84 5.43 3.95
CA MET A 64 3.54 4.84 3.66
C MET A 64 3.55 3.31 3.72
N TYR A 65 4.71 2.66 3.87
CA TYR A 65 4.74 1.20 3.96
C TYR A 65 5.75 0.70 4.97
N GLN A 66 5.46 -0.46 5.54
CA GLN A 66 6.32 -1.16 6.49
C GLN A 66 6.39 -2.63 6.13
N ASP A 67 7.59 -3.21 6.13
CA ASP A 67 7.74 -4.65 5.97
C ASP A 67 7.15 -5.41 7.15
N ILE A 68 6.45 -6.49 6.82
CA ILE A 68 5.93 -7.46 7.79
C ILE A 68 6.58 -8.81 7.53
N HIS A 69 7.04 -9.45 8.62
CA HIS A 69 7.84 -10.68 8.61
C HIS A 69 7.05 -11.92 8.23
#